data_AF-A0A5S9QAR7-F1
#
_entry.id   AF-A0A5S9QAR7-F1
#
_cell.length_a   1.000
_cell.length_b   1.000
_cell.length_c   1.000
_cell.angle_alpha   90.00
_cell.angle_beta   90.00
_cell.angle_gamma   90.00
#
_symmetry.space_group_name_H-M   'P 1'
#
loop_
_entity.id
_entity.type
_entity.pdbx_description
1 polymer ?
#
loop_
_entity_poly.entity_id
_entity_poly.type
_entity_poly.pdbx_seq_one_letter_code
_entity_poly.pdbx_strand_id
1 'polypeptide(L)'
;MSTTPETIDEKPEDLPPGTTPYYARMHKWIKRAVLVCLVALVIEGAFTLPFMAVYYGYPTLSLTEICSELLKVRYSDDELECKVPYPAFGPPEGAEGKDTARDEWGIQPVPRYERIGFRELVRNHEEREARRAAEQQEAGNP
;
A
#
# COMPACT_ATOMS: atom_id res chain seq x y z
N MET A 1 48.63 -52.66 41.30
CA MET A 1 47.79 -52.24 40.15
C MET A 1 47.16 -50.92 40.53
N SER A 2 47.62 -49.83 39.93
CA SER A 2 47.06 -48.49 40.12
C SER A 2 46.59 -48.02 38.75
N THR A 3 45.29 -47.84 38.58
CA THR A 3 44.66 -47.43 37.33
C THR A 3 44.69 -45.91 37.27
N THR A 4 45.52 -45.37 36.38
CA THR A 4 45.51 -43.96 36.00
C THR A 4 44.27 -43.68 35.14
N PRO A 5 43.50 -42.61 35.38
CA PRO A 5 42.40 -42.26 34.48
C PRO A 5 42.98 -41.75 33.16
N GLU A 6 42.51 -42.31 32.05
CA GLU A 6 42.79 -41.80 30.70
C GLU A 6 42.22 -40.38 30.60
N THR A 7 43.11 -39.40 30.45
CA THR A 7 42.75 -38.07 29.94
C THR A 7 42.27 -38.24 28.51
N ILE A 8 40.97 -38.03 28.31
CA ILE A 8 40.34 -37.97 26.99
C ILE A 8 40.94 -36.76 26.26
N ASP A 9 41.82 -37.05 25.31
CA ASP A 9 42.40 -36.08 24.39
C ASP A 9 41.30 -35.65 23.41
N GLU A 10 40.56 -34.60 23.74
CA GLU A 10 39.64 -33.95 22.82
C GLU A 10 40.47 -33.31 21.70
N LYS A 11 40.50 -33.97 20.54
CA LYS A 11 41.14 -33.48 19.31
C LYS A 11 40.81 -31.99 19.09
N PRO A 12 41.80 -31.12 18.87
CA PRO A 12 41.52 -29.76 18.45
C PRO A 12 40.83 -29.81 17.09
N GLU A 13 39.62 -29.28 17.00
CA GLU A 13 38.97 -29.00 15.72
C GLU A 13 39.98 -28.20 14.86
N ASP A 14 40.30 -28.70 13.65
CA ASP A 14 41.24 -28.07 12.72
C ASP A 14 40.74 -26.68 12.33
N LEU A 15 41.13 -25.71 13.14
CA LEU A 15 40.83 -24.30 12.99
C LEU A 15 41.70 -23.76 11.84
N PRO A 16 41.15 -22.96 10.92
CA PRO A 16 41.93 -22.40 9.83
C PRO A 16 43.12 -21.59 10.39
N PRO A 17 44.30 -21.67 9.75
CA PRO A 17 45.52 -21.06 10.27
C PRO A 17 45.32 -19.55 10.48
N GLY A 18 45.59 -19.08 11.69
CA GLY A 18 45.35 -17.70 12.12
C GLY A 18 44.12 -17.49 13.01
N THR A 19 43.33 -18.53 13.31
CA THR A 19 42.23 -18.45 14.29
C THR A 19 42.60 -19.13 15.60
N THR A 20 42.63 -18.36 16.71
CA THR A 20 42.81 -18.95 18.05
C THR A 20 41.51 -19.65 18.50
N PRO A 21 41.55 -20.70 19.32
CA PRO A 21 40.35 -21.41 19.79
C PRO A 21 39.31 -20.49 20.46
N TYR A 22 39.76 -19.38 21.06
CA TYR A 22 38.89 -18.34 21.61
C TYR A 22 37.94 -17.70 20.56
N TYR A 23 38.38 -17.57 19.30
CA TYR A 23 37.62 -16.93 18.22
C TYR A 23 36.94 -17.91 17.25
N ALA A 24 37.02 -19.22 17.51
CA ALA A 24 36.48 -20.29 16.66
C ALA A 24 35.01 -20.06 16.24
N ARG A 25 34.19 -19.49 17.13
CA ARG A 25 32.76 -19.25 16.91
C ARG A 25 32.42 -17.80 16.59
N MET A 26 33.41 -16.90 16.55
CA MET A 26 33.19 -15.46 16.39
C MET A 26 32.48 -15.14 15.07
N HIS A 27 32.94 -15.72 13.97
CA HIS A 27 32.31 -15.53 12.65
C HIS A 27 30.84 -16.01 12.62
N LYS A 28 30.51 -17.07 13.36
CA LYS A 28 29.13 -17.59 13.44
C LYS A 28 28.20 -16.62 14.16
N TRP A 29 28.68 -16.00 15.24
CA TRP A 29 27.91 -15.00 16.00
C TRP A 29 27.79 -13.67 15.28
N ILE A 30 28.89 -13.18 14.69
CA ILE A 30 28.88 -11.96 13.88
C ILE A 30 27.91 -12.12 12.70
N LYS A 31 27.97 -13.25 11.97
CA LYS A 31 27.05 -13.51 10.85
C LYS A 31 25.59 -13.52 11.30
N ARG A 32 25.29 -14.08 12.48
CA ARG A 32 23.93 -14.09 13.05
C ARG A 32 23.48 -12.69 13.46
N ALA A 33 24.33 -11.92 14.14
CA ALA A 33 24.02 -10.56 14.56
C ALA A 33 23.80 -9.65 13.33
N VAL A 34 24.70 -9.71 12.34
CA VAL A 34 24.57 -8.95 11.10
C VAL A 34 23.31 -9.35 10.34
N LEU A 35 22.97 -10.64 10.26
CA LEU A 35 21.73 -11.09 9.64
C LEU A 35 20.49 -10.49 10.33
N VAL A 36 20.46 -10.50 11.67
CA VAL A 36 19.35 -9.89 12.44
C VAL A 36 19.28 -8.39 12.19
N CYS A 37 20.41 -7.67 12.21
CA CYS A 37 20.46 -6.24 11.92
C CYS A 37 19.98 -5.93 10.49
N LEU A 38 20.38 -6.71 9.49
CA LEU A 38 19.92 -6.54 8.11
C LEU A 38 18.41 -6.75 7.98
N VAL A 39 17.87 -7.80 8.62
CA VAL A 39 16.42 -8.04 8.65
C VAL A 39 15.69 -6.89 9.33
N ALA A 40 16.20 -6.37 10.44
CA ALA A 40 15.62 -5.22 11.13
C ALA A 40 15.58 -3.97 10.23
N LEU A 41 16.66 -3.66 9.52
CA LEU A 41 16.70 -2.52 8.58
C LEU A 41 15.71 -2.67 7.42
N VAL A 42 15.56 -3.90 6.90
CA VAL A 42 14.55 -4.17 5.85
C VAL A 42 13.14 -3.95 6.40
N ILE A 43 12.85 -4.45 7.60
CA ILE A 43 11.54 -4.25 8.24
C ILE A 43 11.28 -2.76 8.47
N GLU A 44 12.23 -2.04 9.06
CA GLU A 44 12.13 -0.60 9.30
C GLU A 44 11.83 0.17 8.00
N GLY A 45 12.60 -0.07 6.94
CA GLY A 45 12.38 0.56 5.64
C GLY A 45 11.07 0.15 4.96
N ALA A 46 10.71 -1.14 5.02
CA ALA A 46 9.51 -1.68 4.39
C ALA A 46 8.22 -1.15 5.02
N PHE A 47 8.21 -0.85 6.32
CA PHE A 47 7.03 -0.29 6.99
C PHE A 47 7.00 1.23 7.03
N THR A 48 8.14 1.90 6.89
CA THR A 48 8.18 3.38 6.88
C THR A 48 7.38 3.97 5.72
N LEU A 49 7.55 3.46 4.48
CA LEU A 49 6.85 4.00 3.31
C LEU A 49 5.33 3.74 3.32
N PRO A 50 4.83 2.50 3.58
CA PRO A 50 3.40 2.25 3.70
C PRO A 50 2.76 3.05 4.83
N PHE A 51 3.42 3.18 5.99
CA PHE A 51 2.89 3.98 7.10
C PHE A 51 2.79 5.46 6.71
N MET A 52 3.83 6.01 6.08
CA MET A 52 3.80 7.38 5.56
C MET A 52 2.71 7.55 4.50
N ALA A 53 2.53 6.57 3.60
CA ALA A 53 1.47 6.59 2.60
C ALA A 53 0.10 6.68 3.27
N VAL A 54 -0.20 5.81 4.24
CA VAL A 54 -1.46 5.87 5.01
C VAL A 54 -1.61 7.20 5.75
N TYR A 55 -0.54 7.71 6.37
CA TYR A 55 -0.56 8.98 7.11
C TYR A 55 -0.89 10.18 6.20
N TYR A 56 -0.30 10.24 5.01
CA TYR A 56 -0.60 11.27 4.01
C TYR A 56 -1.91 11.01 3.25
N GLY A 57 -2.61 9.91 3.55
CA GLY A 57 -3.93 9.63 3.00
C GLY A 57 -3.92 8.90 1.67
N TYR A 58 -2.96 8.00 1.46
CA TYR A 58 -2.93 7.05 0.35
C TYR A 58 -4.25 6.25 0.30
N PRO A 59 -4.81 6.02 -0.89
CA PRO A 59 -6.18 5.55 -1.04
C PRO A 59 -6.38 4.14 -0.50
N THR A 60 -7.49 3.95 0.22
CA THR A 60 -8.09 2.65 0.56
C THR A 60 -8.97 2.10 -0.57
N LEU A 61 -9.30 2.95 -1.56
CA LEU A 61 -10.08 2.63 -2.75
C LEU A 61 -9.24 1.90 -3.81
N SER A 62 -9.88 1.03 -4.58
CA SER A 62 -9.32 0.40 -5.77
C SER A 62 -9.12 1.41 -6.91
N LEU A 63 -8.26 1.08 -7.89
CA LEU A 63 -8.01 1.96 -9.04
C LEU A 63 -9.28 2.27 -9.85
N THR A 64 -10.19 1.31 -9.95
CA THR A 64 -11.48 1.46 -10.63
C THR A 64 -12.40 2.40 -9.86
N GLU A 65 -12.47 2.28 -8.54
CA GLU A 65 -13.27 3.18 -7.71
C GLU A 65 -12.69 4.60 -7.74
N ILE A 66 -11.37 4.76 -7.64
CA ILE A 66 -10.71 6.07 -7.77
C ILE A 66 -11.07 6.71 -9.11
N CYS A 67 -11.05 5.94 -10.20
CA CYS A 67 -11.45 6.44 -11.51
C CYS A 67 -12.91 6.92 -11.52
N SER A 68 -13.85 6.11 -11.01
CA SER A 68 -15.26 6.50 -10.90
C SER A 68 -15.43 7.75 -10.06
N GLU A 69 -14.70 7.84 -8.94
CA GLU A 69 -14.79 8.97 -8.02
C GLU A 69 -14.25 10.29 -8.61
N LEU A 70 -13.13 10.22 -9.31
CA LEU A 70 -12.61 11.37 -10.04
C LEU A 70 -13.55 11.81 -11.16
N LEU A 71 -14.22 10.86 -11.82
CA LEU A 71 -15.19 11.16 -12.87
C LEU A 71 -16.41 11.90 -12.33
N LYS A 72 -16.95 11.45 -11.18
CA LYS A 72 -18.06 12.11 -10.49
C LYS A 72 -17.73 13.54 -10.09
N VAL A 73 -16.52 13.78 -9.56
CA VAL A 73 -16.07 15.13 -9.20
C VAL A 73 -15.90 16.01 -10.43
N ARG A 74 -15.27 15.48 -11.49
CA ARG A 74 -15.02 16.22 -12.74
C ARG A 74 -16.33 16.66 -13.41
N TYR A 75 -17.31 15.78 -13.48
CA TYR A 75 -18.58 16.03 -14.15
C TYR A 75 -19.71 16.47 -13.22
N SER A 76 -19.43 16.60 -11.91
CA SER A 76 -20.42 17.01 -10.90
C SER A 76 -21.69 16.13 -10.89
N ASP A 77 -21.52 14.84 -11.14
CA ASP A 77 -22.60 13.88 -11.33
C ASP A 77 -22.25 12.55 -10.65
N ASP A 78 -23.07 12.15 -9.67
CA ASP A 78 -22.84 11.02 -8.79
C ASP A 78 -23.16 9.65 -9.43
N GLU A 79 -23.78 9.63 -10.61
CA GLU A 79 -24.15 8.41 -11.33
C GLU A 79 -23.06 7.91 -12.28
N LEU A 80 -22.04 8.74 -12.59
CA LEU A 80 -20.96 8.33 -13.47
C LEU A 80 -20.05 7.28 -12.85
N GLU A 81 -19.81 6.22 -13.60
CA GLU A 81 -18.90 5.14 -13.25
C GLU A 81 -17.87 4.89 -14.35
N CYS A 82 -16.65 4.59 -13.92
CA CYS A 82 -15.55 4.27 -14.81
C CYS A 82 -15.70 2.84 -15.33
N LYS A 83 -15.91 2.70 -16.64
CA LYS A 83 -16.08 1.41 -17.32
C LYS A 83 -14.70 0.83 -17.64
N VAL A 84 -14.31 -0.26 -16.98
CA VAL A 84 -13.04 -0.96 -17.23
C VAL A 84 -13.30 -2.43 -17.57
N PRO A 85 -12.90 -2.93 -18.75
CA PRO A 85 -12.24 -2.23 -19.86
C PRO A 85 -13.21 -1.30 -20.63
N TYR A 86 -12.69 -0.20 -21.17
CA TYR A 86 -13.49 0.70 -21.98
C TYR A 86 -13.90 0.04 -23.31
N PRO A 87 -15.16 0.17 -23.77
CA PRO A 87 -15.59 -0.39 -25.05
C PRO A 87 -14.78 0.19 -26.21
N ALA A 88 -14.22 -0.68 -27.06
CA ALA A 88 -13.35 -0.29 -28.17
C ALA A 88 -14.01 0.67 -29.20
N PHE A 89 -15.34 0.63 -29.31
CA PHE A 89 -16.14 1.52 -30.16
C PHE A 89 -17.18 2.31 -29.35
N GLY A 90 -16.88 2.59 -28.08
CA GLY A 90 -17.73 3.43 -27.24
C GLY A 90 -17.71 4.89 -27.66
N PRO A 91 -18.66 5.71 -27.17
CA PRO A 91 -18.51 7.16 -27.16
C PRO A 91 -17.22 7.56 -26.42
N PRO A 92 -16.75 8.81 -26.45
CA PRO A 92 -15.65 9.21 -25.59
C PRO A 92 -16.09 9.16 -24.11
N GLU A 93 -15.21 8.72 -23.21
CA GLU A 93 -15.47 8.58 -21.74
C GLU A 93 -16.11 9.82 -21.10
N GLY A 94 -15.82 11.00 -21.63
CA GLY A 94 -16.33 12.27 -21.15
C GLY A 94 -17.61 12.79 -21.81
N ALA A 95 -18.22 12.02 -22.72
CA ALA A 95 -19.43 12.46 -23.43
C ALA A 95 -20.66 12.45 -22.52
N GLU A 96 -20.82 11.40 -21.71
CA GLU A 96 -22.01 11.19 -20.86
C GLU A 96 -22.13 12.30 -19.80
N GLY A 97 -21.03 12.72 -19.17
CA GLY A 97 -21.03 13.76 -18.13
C GLY A 97 -20.91 15.20 -18.64
N LYS A 98 -20.81 15.44 -19.95
CA LYS A 98 -20.52 16.79 -20.48
C LYS A 98 -21.58 17.82 -20.09
N ASP A 99 -22.84 17.41 -20.03
CA ASP A 99 -23.97 18.31 -19.76
C ASP A 99 -24.13 18.61 -18.25
N THR A 100 -23.62 17.74 -17.39
CA THR A 100 -23.59 17.93 -15.93
C THR A 100 -22.34 18.67 -15.46
N ALA A 101 -21.28 18.66 -16.25
CA ALA A 101 -20.05 19.39 -15.98
C ALA A 101 -20.30 20.89 -15.83
N ARG A 102 -19.72 21.47 -14.77
CA ARG A 102 -19.76 22.92 -14.50
C ARG A 102 -18.65 23.71 -15.23
N ASP A 103 -17.84 23.02 -16.02
CA ASP A 103 -16.69 23.58 -16.73
C ASP A 103 -17.12 24.54 -17.85
N GLU A 104 -16.32 25.58 -18.07
CA GLU A 104 -16.53 26.48 -19.21
C GLU A 104 -15.86 25.89 -20.46
N TRP A 105 -16.68 25.40 -21.38
CA TRP A 105 -16.20 24.80 -22.63
C TRP A 105 -15.96 25.88 -23.70
N GLY A 106 -14.82 25.80 -24.40
CA GLY A 106 -14.47 26.77 -25.46
C GLY A 106 -13.08 26.50 -26.04
N ILE A 107 -12.50 27.50 -26.73
CA ILE A 107 -11.15 27.42 -27.31
C ILE A 107 -10.09 27.30 -26.20
N GLN A 108 -10.35 27.89 -25.03
CA GLN A 108 -9.56 27.72 -23.81
C GLN A 108 -10.50 27.29 -22.68
N PRO A 109 -10.68 25.98 -22.47
CA PRO A 109 -11.59 25.48 -21.44
C PRO A 109 -11.05 25.84 -20.05
N VAL A 110 -11.94 26.32 -19.18
CA VAL A 110 -11.60 26.63 -17.79
C VAL A 110 -12.25 25.60 -16.87
N PRO A 111 -11.46 24.80 -16.14
CA PRO A 111 -12.01 23.86 -15.18
C PRO A 111 -12.63 24.60 -14.00
N ARG A 112 -13.85 24.22 -13.65
CA ARG A 112 -14.61 24.73 -12.50
C ARG A 112 -14.78 23.68 -11.40
N TYR A 113 -14.27 22.46 -11.59
CA TYR A 113 -14.22 21.45 -10.54
C TYR A 113 -13.29 21.88 -9.39
N GLU A 114 -13.66 21.53 -8.17
CA GLU A 114 -12.86 21.83 -6.98
C GLU A 114 -11.59 20.96 -6.92
N ARG A 115 -10.48 21.53 -6.43
CA ARG A 115 -9.24 20.78 -6.25
C ARG A 115 -9.43 19.83 -5.07
N ILE A 116 -9.63 18.55 -5.36
CA ILE A 116 -9.88 17.52 -4.35
C ILE A 116 -8.59 16.78 -3.96
N GLY A 117 -8.41 16.54 -2.66
CA GLY A 117 -7.36 15.65 -2.15
C GLY A 117 -7.84 14.20 -2.05
N PHE A 118 -6.93 13.22 -2.01
CA PHE A 118 -7.30 11.80 -1.92
C PHE A 118 -8.14 11.45 -0.67
N ARG A 119 -7.83 12.04 0.48
CA ARG A 119 -8.60 11.83 1.73
C ARG A 119 -10.05 12.30 1.61
N GLU A 120 -10.24 13.39 0.88
CA GLU A 120 -11.56 13.94 0.62
C GLU A 120 -12.31 13.08 -0.40
N LEU A 121 -11.63 12.54 -1.41
CA LEU A 121 -12.19 11.57 -2.34
C LEU A 121 -12.75 10.33 -1.60
N VAL A 122 -11.97 9.78 -0.66
CA VAL A 122 -12.39 8.64 0.20
C VAL A 122 -13.60 9.01 1.04
N ARG A 123 -13.56 10.17 1.71
CA ARG A 123 -14.68 10.64 2.54
C ARG A 123 -15.96 10.80 1.72
N ASN A 124 -15.89 11.42 0.54
CA ASN A 124 -17.05 11.62 -0.34
C ASN A 124 -17.65 10.28 -0.78
N HIS A 125 -16.80 9.28 -1.02
CA HIS A 125 -17.23 7.92 -1.32
C HIS A 125 -17.97 7.26 -0.16
N GLU A 126 -17.35 7.22 1.03
CA GLU A 126 -17.94 6.65 2.24
C GLU A 126 -19.26 7.34 2.62
N GLU A 127 -19.32 8.67 2.53
CA GLU A 127 -20.55 9.43 2.79
C GLU A 127 -21.67 9.08 1.81
N ARG A 128 -21.35 8.85 0.53
CA ARG A 128 -22.35 8.41 -0.45
C ARG A 128 -22.85 7.00 -0.19
N GLU A 129 -21.95 6.07 0.09
CA GLU A 129 -22.35 4.70 0.44
C GLU A 129 -23.22 4.68 1.70
N ALA A 130 -22.87 5.48 2.72
CA ALA A 130 -23.66 5.63 3.92
C ALA A 130 -25.07 6.18 3.65
N ARG A 131 -25.20 7.19 2.77
CA ARG A 131 -26.52 7.70 2.35
C ARG A 131 -27.34 6.64 1.64
N ARG A 132 -26.76 5.95 0.67
CA ARG A 132 -27.43 4.87 -0.08
C ARG A 132 -27.88 3.73 0.85
N ALA A 133 -27.04 3.36 1.82
CA ALA A 133 -27.36 2.33 2.80
C ALA A 133 -28.52 2.76 3.72
N ALA A 134 -28.54 4.03 4.15
CA ALA A 134 -29.64 4.58 4.95
C ALA A 134 -30.97 4.59 4.17
N GLU A 135 -30.96 5.05 2.92
CA GLU A 135 -32.13 5.06 2.04
C GLU A 135 -32.69 3.65 1.79
N GLN A 136 -31.82 2.65 1.63
CA GLN A 136 -32.22 1.25 1.48
C GLN A 136 -32.81 0.67 2.78
N GLN A 137 -32.28 1.05 3.94
CA GLN A 137 -32.83 0.64 5.23
C GLN A 137 -34.21 1.26 5.49
N GLU A 138 -34.41 2.53 5.14
CA GLU A 138 -35.72 3.20 5.24
C GLU A 138 -36.74 2.60 4.26
N ALA A 139 -36.34 2.31 3.02
CA ALA A 139 -37.22 1.69 2.02
C ALA A 139 -37.57 0.22 2.33
N GLY A 140 -36.72 -0.47 3.11
CA GLY A 140 -36.92 -1.87 3.52
C GLY A 140 -37.65 -2.06 4.84
N ASN A 141 -37.93 -0.98 5.59
CA ASN A 141 -38.64 -1.01 6.86
C ASN A 141 -40.10 -0.54 6.63
N PRO A 142 -41.07 -1.46 6.44
CA PRO A 142 -42.46 -1.11 6.15
C PRO A 142 -43.17 -0.36 7.29
#